data_AF-A0A8I1PHE6-F1
#
_entry.id   AF-A0A8I1PHE6-F1
#
_cell.length_a   1.000
_cell.length_b   1.000
_cell.length_c   1.000
_cell.angle_alpha   90.00
_cell.angle_beta   90.00
_cell.angle_gamma   90.00
#
_symmetry.space_group_name_H-M   'P 1'
#
loop_
_entity.id
_entity.type
_entity.pdbx_description
1 polymer ?
#
loop_
_entity_poly.entity_id
_entity_poly.type
_entity_poly.pdbx_seq_one_letter_code
_entity_poly.pdbx_strand_id
1 'polypeptide(L)'
;MTEPAAPADAVVLAIQTGSQVPLQMGVVLELDGRPDAGTLGDLVVRRAGAVPQLCRAAVRQPLRRLRWRPVADIADRVTIVDAEPGEDLVDRATRTVLEPLSPDRPMWRVVVVRGRHTAVIVVLNHAVADGLAGVQVLGRLLDGPADPPRVSGPDPAPGSRRPRMPRAPTRWALVAAMRAGGGIHPRRAEPCSLLAPTGSRRRSEVVDVDLATVRAAAHAAGGSVNDALLAVVAGALEELLETRGEHIRTLAVGVPMATGPRERTAGNANAPLLVEIPLGAAPRERIRVAAAAVASRRASEPPAAPITLLRPVVPLLVRLGLYRRYLRRQRRLHTIVSMVRGPAGPVTLGGVPVTRMIPLALGDQGSITVTVVALAALGRLVVTIHADPDRTPDLDRLAESVRAGFDALVNLDARGAETTWSGR
;
A
#
# COMPACT_ATOMS: atom_id res chain seq x y z
N MET A 1 10.86 -29.68 9.24
CA MET A 1 9.42 -30.07 9.26
C MET A 1 8.59 -28.97 8.63
N THR A 2 7.40 -29.25 8.08
CA THR A 2 6.51 -28.22 7.52
C THR A 2 5.55 -27.68 8.58
N GLU A 3 5.19 -26.40 8.50
CA GLU A 3 4.28 -25.72 9.44
C GLU A 3 2.97 -25.33 8.76
N PRO A 4 1.81 -25.34 9.44
CA PRO A 4 0.57 -24.88 8.85
C PRO A 4 0.65 -23.39 8.49
N ALA A 5 0.21 -23.01 7.27
CA ALA A 5 0.13 -21.61 6.90
C ALA A 5 -0.95 -20.88 7.71
N ALA A 6 -0.72 -19.61 8.03
CA ALA A 6 -1.71 -18.84 8.76
C ALA A 6 -3.00 -18.71 7.93
N PRO A 7 -4.19 -18.66 8.55
CA PRO A 7 -5.46 -18.51 7.84
C PRO A 7 -5.49 -17.35 6.83
N ALA A 8 -4.84 -16.24 7.16
CA ALA A 8 -4.69 -15.06 6.33
C ALA A 8 -3.88 -15.34 5.06
N ASP A 9 -2.71 -15.95 5.19
CA ASP A 9 -1.80 -16.28 4.09
C ASP A 9 -2.49 -17.19 3.06
N ALA A 10 -3.26 -18.18 3.55
CA ALA A 10 -4.02 -19.09 2.71
C ALA A 10 -5.09 -18.37 1.87
N VAL A 11 -5.74 -17.34 2.43
CA VAL A 11 -6.71 -16.52 1.70
C VAL A 11 -6.00 -15.68 0.64
N VAL A 12 -4.87 -15.05 0.96
CA VAL A 12 -4.10 -14.28 -0.02
C VAL A 12 -3.62 -15.15 -1.17
N LEU A 13 -3.08 -16.33 -0.89
CA LEU A 13 -2.61 -17.24 -1.93
C LEU A 13 -3.76 -17.80 -2.80
N ALA A 14 -4.95 -17.95 -2.22
CA ALA A 14 -6.15 -18.22 -3.01
C ALA A 14 -6.49 -17.02 -3.91
N ILE A 15 -6.49 -15.80 -3.38
CA ILE A 15 -6.71 -14.54 -4.12
C ILE A 15 -5.61 -14.27 -5.16
N GLN A 16 -4.43 -14.85 -5.06
CA GLN A 16 -3.44 -14.73 -6.13
C GLN A 16 -3.68 -15.72 -7.27
N THR A 17 -4.31 -16.86 -6.98
CA THR A 17 -4.52 -17.90 -7.99
C THR A 17 -5.42 -17.37 -9.12
N GLY A 18 -4.92 -17.44 -10.36
CA GLY A 18 -5.61 -16.99 -11.56
C GLY A 18 -5.77 -15.47 -11.69
N SER A 19 -4.94 -14.70 -10.98
CA SER A 19 -4.91 -13.25 -11.05
C SER A 19 -4.06 -12.76 -12.22
N GLN A 20 -4.45 -11.65 -12.86
CA GLN A 20 -3.72 -11.07 -13.99
C GLN A 20 -2.49 -10.25 -13.58
N VAL A 21 -2.48 -9.78 -12.34
CA VAL A 21 -1.38 -8.99 -11.74
C VAL A 21 -1.05 -9.64 -10.39
N PRO A 22 0.22 -9.98 -10.11
CA PRO A 22 0.56 -10.61 -8.85
C PRO A 22 0.29 -9.67 -7.68
N LEU A 23 -0.12 -10.23 -6.53
CA LEU A 23 -0.37 -9.44 -5.33
C LEU A 23 0.94 -9.23 -4.57
N GLN A 24 1.70 -8.22 -5.00
CA GLN A 24 3.07 -7.97 -4.58
C GLN A 24 3.26 -6.51 -4.19
N MET A 25 4.02 -6.30 -3.13
CA MET A 25 4.52 -4.99 -2.75
C MET A 25 6.02 -4.94 -2.92
N GLY A 26 6.54 -3.75 -3.13
CA GLY A 26 7.97 -3.52 -3.16
C GLY A 26 8.35 -2.17 -2.59
N VAL A 27 9.64 -2.02 -2.36
CA VAL A 27 10.25 -0.74 -2.04
C VAL A 27 11.56 -0.63 -2.80
N VAL A 28 11.76 0.50 -3.46
CA VAL A 28 13.06 0.87 -4.03
C VAL A 28 13.82 1.66 -2.99
N LEU A 29 15.05 1.24 -2.71
CA LEU A 29 16.00 1.94 -1.88
C LEU A 29 17.04 2.57 -2.81
N GLU A 30 17.04 3.90 -2.93
CA GLU A 30 18.15 4.60 -3.57
C GLU A 30 19.26 4.76 -2.54
N LEU A 31 20.46 4.32 -2.90
CA LEU A 31 21.65 4.41 -2.04
C LEU A 31 22.50 5.60 -2.45
N ASP A 32 23.18 6.18 -1.47
CA ASP A 32 24.20 7.17 -1.74
C ASP A 32 25.42 6.53 -2.44
N GLY A 33 25.95 7.21 -3.47
CA GLY A 33 27.07 6.74 -4.25
C GLY A 33 26.84 5.44 -5.04
N ARG A 34 27.92 4.66 -5.19
CA ARG A 34 27.97 3.41 -5.98
C ARG A 34 28.67 2.31 -5.18
N PRO A 35 28.07 1.85 -4.05
CA PRO A 35 28.62 0.75 -3.27
C PRO A 35 28.74 -0.54 -4.08
N ASP A 36 29.64 -1.42 -3.66
CA ASP A 36 29.85 -2.71 -4.29
C ASP A 36 28.58 -3.58 -4.21
N ALA A 37 28.04 -3.92 -5.38
CA ALA A 37 26.78 -4.64 -5.49
C ALA A 37 26.88 -6.10 -5.00
N GLY A 38 28.04 -6.73 -5.13
CA GLY A 38 28.29 -8.08 -4.64
C GLY A 38 28.21 -8.14 -3.11
N THR A 39 28.93 -7.24 -2.45
CA THR A 39 28.93 -7.07 -1.00
C THR A 39 27.53 -6.77 -0.45
N LEU A 40 26.77 -5.90 -1.14
CA LEU A 40 25.38 -5.63 -0.81
C LEU A 40 24.49 -6.87 -0.98
N GLY A 41 24.68 -7.62 -2.06
CA GLY A 41 23.97 -8.87 -2.31
C GLY A 41 24.18 -9.89 -1.19
N ASP A 42 25.44 -10.15 -0.84
CA ASP A 42 25.82 -11.08 0.22
C ASP A 42 25.29 -10.63 1.60
N LEU A 43 25.29 -9.32 1.86
CA LEU A 43 24.70 -8.75 3.06
C LEU A 43 23.20 -9.03 3.14
N VAL A 44 22.47 -8.79 2.05
CA VAL A 44 21.03 -9.03 1.97
C VAL A 44 20.71 -10.52 2.15
N VAL A 45 21.44 -11.42 1.48
CA VAL A 45 21.27 -12.87 1.65
C VAL A 45 21.46 -13.28 3.12
N ARG A 46 22.54 -12.80 3.76
CA ARG A 46 22.82 -13.09 5.17
C ARG A 46 21.72 -12.59 6.10
N ARG A 47 21.27 -11.33 5.93
CA ARG A 47 20.20 -10.74 6.77
C ARG A 47 18.85 -11.41 6.54
N ALA A 48 18.52 -11.73 5.29
CA ALA A 48 17.29 -12.45 4.96
C ALA A 48 17.28 -13.86 5.55
N GLY A 49 18.45 -14.52 5.62
CA GLY A 49 18.64 -15.82 6.28
C GLY A 49 18.29 -15.82 7.77
N ALA A 50 18.39 -14.66 8.43
CA ALA A 50 18.02 -14.48 9.83
C ALA A 50 16.53 -14.15 10.03
N VAL A 51 15.76 -13.98 8.96
CA VAL A 51 14.32 -13.67 9.00
C VAL A 51 13.53 -14.93 8.62
N PRO A 52 12.91 -15.64 9.58
CA PRO A 52 12.24 -16.92 9.30
C PRO A 52 11.16 -16.85 8.21
N GLN A 53 10.47 -15.71 8.09
CA GLN A 53 9.44 -15.50 7.07
C GLN A 53 10.00 -15.49 5.65
N LEU A 54 11.28 -15.14 5.48
CA LEU A 54 11.98 -15.13 4.19
C LEU A 54 12.65 -16.47 3.88
N CYS A 55 12.74 -17.38 4.85
CA CYS A 55 13.34 -18.70 4.70
C CYS A 55 12.30 -19.82 4.56
N ARG A 56 11.14 -19.52 3.97
CA ARG A 56 10.04 -20.48 3.81
C ARG A 56 9.36 -20.38 2.46
N ALA A 57 8.97 -21.52 1.92
CA ALA A 57 8.19 -21.65 0.69
C ALA A 57 6.83 -22.29 0.98
N ALA A 58 5.82 -21.95 0.17
CA ALA A 58 4.51 -22.54 0.27
C ALA A 58 4.47 -23.93 -0.38
N VAL A 59 3.92 -24.90 0.32
CA VAL A 59 3.72 -26.27 -0.14
C VAL A 59 2.24 -26.62 -0.02
N ARG A 60 1.66 -27.13 -1.11
CA ARG A 60 0.28 -27.65 -1.12
C ARG A 60 0.30 -29.13 -0.76
N GLN A 61 -0.42 -29.51 0.30
CA GLN A 61 -0.64 -30.90 0.70
C GLN A 61 -1.97 -31.44 0.14
N PRO A 62 -2.20 -32.77 0.19
CA PRO A 62 -3.51 -33.37 -0.08
C PRO A 62 -4.65 -32.63 0.65
N LEU A 63 -5.85 -32.63 0.06
CA LEU A 63 -6.99 -31.79 0.48
C LEU A 63 -6.70 -30.28 0.45
N ARG A 64 -5.70 -29.85 -0.33
CA ARG A 64 -5.34 -28.43 -0.58
C ARG A 64 -4.97 -27.66 0.69
N ARG A 65 -4.44 -28.35 1.71
CA ARG A 65 -3.91 -27.69 2.91
C ARG A 65 -2.60 -27.00 2.56
N LEU A 66 -2.54 -25.70 2.81
CA LEU A 66 -1.33 -24.91 2.60
C LEU A 66 -0.42 -24.98 3.83
N ARG A 67 0.85 -25.30 3.61
CA ARG A 67 1.88 -25.33 4.64
C ARG A 67 3.12 -24.56 4.20
N TRP A 68 3.88 -24.07 5.16
CA TRP A 68 5.20 -23.51 4.97
C TRP A 68 6.27 -24.58 5.14
N ARG A 69 7.23 -24.64 4.22
CA ARG A 69 8.42 -25.50 4.29
C ARG A 69 9.65 -24.62 4.44
N PRO A 70 10.57 -24.90 5.38
CA PRO A 70 11.84 -24.22 5.46
C PRO A 70 12.68 -24.37 4.18
N VAL A 71 13.38 -23.31 3.81
CA VAL A 71 14.30 -23.25 2.66
C VAL A 71 15.60 -22.63 3.17
N ALA A 72 16.70 -23.38 3.06
CA ALA A 72 18.02 -22.94 3.53
C ALA A 72 18.75 -22.08 2.50
N ASP A 73 18.72 -22.48 1.23
CA ASP A 73 19.34 -21.72 0.15
C ASP A 73 18.35 -20.68 -0.41
N ILE A 74 18.71 -19.42 -0.18
CA ILE A 74 17.96 -18.25 -0.61
C ILE A 74 18.83 -17.30 -1.46
N ALA A 75 20.04 -17.71 -1.83
CA ALA A 75 20.98 -16.85 -2.54
C ALA A 75 20.40 -16.40 -3.90
N ASP A 76 19.71 -17.31 -4.58
CA ASP A 76 19.02 -17.06 -5.84
C ASP A 76 17.83 -16.09 -5.75
N ARG A 77 17.46 -15.63 -4.55
CA ARG A 77 16.45 -14.58 -4.35
C ARG A 77 17.04 -13.19 -4.53
N VAL A 78 18.38 -13.06 -4.55
CA VAL A 78 19.09 -11.81 -4.72
C VAL A 78 19.79 -11.83 -6.06
N THR A 79 19.47 -10.86 -6.92
CA THR A 79 20.11 -10.72 -8.22
C THR A 79 20.75 -9.35 -8.36
N ILE A 80 21.82 -9.28 -9.14
CA ILE A 80 22.51 -8.03 -9.47
C ILE A 80 22.35 -7.82 -10.97
N VAL A 81 21.91 -6.61 -11.35
CA VAL A 81 21.70 -6.24 -12.76
C VAL A 81 22.28 -4.86 -13.02
N ASP A 82 22.67 -4.60 -14.26
CA ASP A 82 23.06 -3.26 -14.71
C ASP A 82 21.84 -2.48 -15.18
N ALA A 83 21.81 -1.18 -14.88
CA ALA A 83 20.80 -0.29 -15.44
C ALA A 83 21.07 -0.07 -16.93
N GLU A 84 20.00 -0.11 -17.74
CA GLU A 84 20.11 0.20 -19.16
C GLU A 84 20.29 1.73 -19.35
N PRO A 85 20.99 2.20 -20.40
CA PRO A 85 21.14 3.64 -20.65
C PRO A 85 19.78 4.34 -20.78
N GLY A 86 19.55 5.38 -19.97
CA GLY A 86 18.28 6.12 -19.96
C GLY A 86 17.12 5.38 -19.29
N GLU A 87 17.36 4.23 -18.64
CA GLU A 87 16.33 3.49 -17.93
C GLU A 87 15.80 4.28 -16.73
N ASP A 88 14.48 4.43 -16.69
CA ASP A 88 13.80 4.94 -15.51
C ASP A 88 13.70 3.85 -14.41
N LEU A 89 14.12 4.22 -13.20
CA LEU A 89 14.19 3.31 -12.06
C LEU A 89 12.79 2.88 -11.58
N VAL A 90 11.79 3.75 -11.69
CA VAL A 90 10.40 3.46 -11.29
C VAL A 90 9.77 2.47 -12.27
N ASP A 91 10.04 2.62 -13.57
CA ASP A 91 9.60 1.67 -14.60
C ASP A 91 10.29 0.31 -14.46
N ARG A 92 11.61 0.29 -14.21
CA ARG A 92 12.34 -0.94 -13.87
C ARG A 92 11.70 -1.61 -12.66
N ALA A 93 11.52 -0.87 -11.56
CA ALA A 93 10.96 -1.42 -10.33
C ALA A 93 9.51 -1.88 -10.48
N THR A 94 8.70 -1.18 -11.27
CA THR A 94 7.33 -1.60 -11.61
C THR A 94 7.35 -2.93 -12.35
N ARG A 95 8.19 -3.10 -13.37
CA ARG A 95 8.37 -4.38 -14.07
C ARG A 95 8.84 -5.49 -13.12
N THR A 96 9.80 -5.19 -12.24
CA THR A 96 10.28 -6.15 -11.23
C THR A 96 9.14 -6.57 -10.30
N VAL A 97 8.33 -5.66 -9.76
CA VAL A 97 7.21 -6.00 -8.86
C VAL A 97 6.07 -6.71 -9.60
N LEU A 98 5.91 -6.50 -10.92
CA LEU A 98 4.92 -7.22 -11.74
C LEU A 98 5.33 -8.65 -12.10
N GLU A 99 6.61 -9.01 -11.97
CA GLU A 99 7.06 -10.37 -12.23
C GLU A 99 6.61 -11.31 -11.09
N PRO A 100 5.80 -12.35 -11.37
CA PRO A 100 5.19 -13.18 -10.34
C PRO A 100 6.21 -13.98 -9.53
N LEU A 101 6.09 -13.92 -8.20
CA LEU A 101 6.84 -14.76 -7.27
C LEU A 101 6.18 -16.13 -7.19
N SER A 102 6.96 -17.18 -7.49
CA SER A 102 6.48 -18.55 -7.47
C SER A 102 6.26 -19.06 -6.03
N PRO A 103 5.10 -19.65 -5.70
CA PRO A 103 4.81 -20.12 -4.34
C PRO A 103 5.70 -21.26 -3.82
N ASP A 104 6.30 -22.05 -4.71
CA ASP A 104 7.18 -23.18 -4.38
C ASP A 104 8.58 -22.76 -3.89
N ARG A 105 8.89 -21.46 -3.98
CA ARG A 105 10.12 -20.82 -3.50
C ARG A 105 9.77 -19.75 -2.46
N PRO A 106 10.74 -19.22 -1.71
CA PRO A 106 10.49 -18.05 -0.89
C PRO A 106 9.95 -16.90 -1.74
N MET A 107 8.75 -16.44 -1.39
CA MET A 107 8.01 -15.45 -2.17
C MET A 107 8.45 -14.02 -1.83
N TRP A 108 9.72 -13.78 -2.07
CA TRP A 108 10.37 -12.47 -2.04
C TRP A 108 11.53 -12.49 -3.03
N ARG A 109 12.02 -11.31 -3.38
CA ARG A 109 13.20 -11.12 -4.22
C ARG A 109 13.83 -9.78 -3.92
N VAL A 110 15.14 -9.69 -4.10
CA VAL A 110 15.87 -8.43 -4.12
C VAL A 110 16.63 -8.31 -5.43
N VAL A 111 16.54 -7.14 -6.06
CA VAL A 111 17.32 -6.80 -7.26
C VAL A 111 18.19 -5.61 -6.93
N VAL A 112 19.50 -5.79 -6.96
CA VAL A 112 20.48 -4.70 -6.86
C VAL A 112 20.75 -4.19 -8.27
N VAL A 113 20.39 -2.94 -8.52
CA VAL A 113 20.53 -2.27 -9.81
C VAL A 113 21.77 -1.38 -9.77
N ARG A 114 22.75 -1.67 -10.64
CA ARG A 114 23.96 -0.87 -10.83
C ARG A 114 23.72 0.17 -11.91
N GLY A 115 23.44 1.40 -11.51
CA GLY A 115 23.26 2.53 -12.42
C GLY A 115 24.20 3.68 -12.12
N ARG A 116 23.79 4.90 -12.48
CA ARG A 116 24.44 6.14 -12.03
C ARG A 116 24.54 6.22 -10.50
N HIS A 117 23.47 5.75 -9.85
CA HIS A 117 23.41 5.43 -8.42
C HIS A 117 23.07 3.94 -8.28
N THR A 118 23.51 3.32 -7.18
CA THR A 118 23.08 1.96 -6.86
C THR A 118 21.69 2.02 -6.22
N ALA A 119 20.76 1.20 -6.70
CA ALA A 119 19.44 1.05 -6.11
C ALA A 119 19.16 -0.40 -5.74
N VAL A 120 18.36 -0.62 -4.70
CA VAL A 120 17.95 -1.96 -4.26
C VAL A 120 16.43 -2.05 -4.31
N ILE A 121 15.90 -2.91 -5.17
CA ILE A 121 14.47 -3.17 -5.29
C ILE A 121 14.14 -4.39 -4.46
N VAL A 122 13.42 -4.21 -3.36
CA VAL A 122 12.93 -5.31 -2.52
C VAL A 122 11.49 -5.61 -2.93
N VAL A 123 11.17 -6.86 -3.23
CA VAL A 123 9.83 -7.32 -3.58
C VAL A 123 9.38 -8.40 -2.61
N LEU A 124 8.16 -8.26 -2.09
CA LEU A 124 7.52 -9.16 -1.15
C LEU A 124 6.13 -9.52 -1.63
N ASN A 125 5.77 -10.79 -1.53
CA ASN A 125 4.39 -11.22 -1.74
C ASN A 125 3.53 -10.88 -0.51
N HIS A 126 2.28 -10.45 -0.74
CA HIS A 126 1.33 -10.12 0.34
C HIS A 126 1.00 -11.30 1.29
N ALA A 127 1.28 -12.55 0.90
CA ALA A 127 1.17 -13.71 1.78
C ALA A 127 2.37 -13.90 2.73
N VAL A 128 3.53 -13.31 2.41
CA VAL A 128 4.74 -13.35 3.25
C VAL A 128 4.72 -12.20 4.25
N ALA A 129 4.33 -11.02 3.80
CA ALA A 129 4.23 -9.81 4.59
C ALA A 129 3.08 -8.93 4.09
N ASP A 130 2.29 -8.37 5.00
CA ASP A 130 1.39 -7.25 4.71
C ASP A 130 2.13 -5.91 4.83
N GLY A 131 1.48 -4.76 4.56
CA GLY A 131 2.18 -3.47 4.55
C GLY A 131 3.00 -3.17 5.81
N LEU A 132 2.48 -3.55 7.00
CA LEU A 132 3.18 -3.34 8.27
C LEU A 132 4.32 -4.36 8.46
N ALA A 133 4.06 -5.63 8.19
CA ALA A 133 5.08 -6.68 8.23
C ALA A 133 6.18 -6.45 7.19
N GLY A 134 5.87 -5.80 6.06
CA GLY A 134 6.81 -5.46 5.00
C GLY A 134 7.85 -4.44 5.47
N VAL A 135 7.42 -3.40 6.18
CA VAL A 135 8.35 -2.43 6.78
C VAL A 135 9.15 -3.06 7.93
N GLN A 136 8.58 -4.01 8.68
CA GLN A 136 9.36 -4.75 9.69
C GLN A 136 10.45 -5.62 9.05
N VAL A 137 10.13 -6.31 7.95
CA VAL A 137 11.12 -7.06 7.16
C VAL A 137 12.18 -6.11 6.62
N LEU A 138 11.79 -4.97 6.07
CA LEU A 138 12.72 -3.95 5.60
C LEU A 138 13.64 -3.46 6.72
N GLY A 139 13.11 -3.19 7.91
CA GLY A 139 13.90 -2.80 9.09
C GLY A 139 14.90 -3.86 9.56
N ARG A 140 14.69 -5.15 9.22
CA ARG A 140 15.67 -6.22 9.47
C ARG A 140 16.76 -6.30 8.41
N LEU A 141 16.50 -5.75 7.22
CA LEU A 141 17.47 -5.67 6.13
C LEU A 141 18.35 -4.42 6.22
N LEU A 142 17.87 -3.35 6.85
CA LEU A 142 18.56 -2.07 7.00
C LEU A 142 19.33 -1.96 8.33
N ASP A 143 20.27 -1.03 8.35
CA ASP A 143 20.94 -0.51 9.54
C ASP A 143 20.24 0.76 10.00
N GLY A 144 20.01 0.92 11.31
CA GLY A 144 19.45 2.16 11.86
C GLY A 144 18.45 1.92 12.99
N PRO A 145 17.85 3.00 13.53
CA PRO A 145 16.90 2.89 14.62
C PRO A 145 15.68 2.08 14.19
N ALA A 146 15.41 1.00 14.91
CA ALA A 146 14.23 0.18 14.74
C ALA A 146 13.00 0.88 15.35
N ASP A 147 12.56 1.98 14.74
CA ASP A 147 11.25 2.52 15.09
C ASP A 147 10.20 1.50 14.66
N PRO A 148 9.27 1.08 15.56
CA PRO A 148 8.23 0.15 15.19
C PRO A 148 7.37 0.80 14.10
N PRO A 149 7.22 0.17 12.92
CA PRO A 149 6.48 0.77 11.82
C PRO A 149 5.02 0.97 12.20
N ARG A 150 4.35 1.91 11.53
CA ARG A 150 2.95 2.26 11.80
C ARG A 150 2.22 2.53 10.49
N VAL A 151 1.06 1.89 10.28
CA VAL A 151 0.09 2.40 9.30
C VAL A 151 -0.48 3.69 9.87
N SER A 152 -0.59 4.73 9.06
CA SER A 152 -1.08 6.02 9.56
C SER A 152 -2.56 5.95 9.94
N GLY A 153 -2.85 6.38 11.15
CA GLY A 153 -4.18 6.56 11.73
C GLY A 153 -4.04 7.14 13.15
N PRO A 154 -5.05 7.83 13.70
CA PRO A 154 -4.99 8.32 15.07
C PRO A 154 -4.87 7.16 16.06
N ASP A 155 -4.05 7.33 17.11
CA ASP A 155 -3.92 6.35 18.18
C ASP A 155 -5.32 5.97 18.73
N PRO A 156 -5.56 4.70 19.10
CA PRO A 156 -6.81 4.32 19.74
C PRO A 156 -6.94 5.08 21.07
N ALA A 157 -8.12 5.64 21.33
CA ALA A 157 -8.40 6.32 22.59
C ALA A 157 -8.15 5.37 23.78
N PRO A 158 -7.50 5.84 24.86
CA PRO A 158 -7.32 5.03 26.06
C PRO A 158 -8.69 4.61 26.62
N GLY A 159 -8.90 3.31 26.83
CA GLY A 159 -10.10 2.78 27.50
C GLY A 159 -11.13 2.07 26.61
N SER A 160 -10.91 1.90 25.29
CA SER A 160 -11.83 1.10 24.46
C SER A 160 -11.84 -0.37 24.89
N ARG A 161 -12.85 -0.79 25.66
CA ARG A 161 -13.06 -2.20 26.05
C ARG A 161 -13.41 -3.02 24.80
N ARG A 162 -12.60 -4.04 24.55
CA ARG A 162 -12.66 -4.86 23.33
C ARG A 162 -13.64 -6.03 23.50
N PRO A 163 -14.46 -6.36 22.50
CA PRO A 163 -15.25 -7.59 22.52
C PRO A 163 -14.33 -8.82 22.41
N ARG A 164 -14.54 -9.82 23.29
CA ARG A 164 -13.88 -11.14 23.19
C ARG A 164 -14.44 -11.88 21.97
N MET A 165 -13.57 -12.20 21.01
CA MET A 165 -13.95 -12.90 19.79
C MET A 165 -14.17 -14.41 20.05
N PRO A 166 -15.23 -15.03 19.52
CA PRO A 166 -15.45 -16.47 19.63
C PRO A 166 -14.45 -17.25 18.78
N ARG A 167 -14.06 -18.45 19.26
CA ARG A 167 -13.05 -19.34 18.65
C ARG A 167 -13.52 -20.07 17.38
N ALA A 168 -14.80 -19.95 17.00
CA ALA A 168 -15.38 -20.58 15.82
C ALA A 168 -16.18 -19.56 14.99
N PRO A 169 -16.12 -19.61 13.64
CA PRO A 169 -16.93 -18.76 12.79
C PRO A 169 -18.40 -19.19 12.91
N THR A 170 -19.19 -18.45 13.67
CA THR A 170 -20.65 -18.61 13.66
C THR A 170 -21.22 -18.03 12.36
N ARG A 171 -22.39 -18.50 11.92
CA ARG A 171 -23.13 -17.91 10.78
C ARG A 171 -23.27 -16.39 10.89
N TRP A 172 -23.37 -15.89 12.13
CA TRP A 172 -23.44 -14.48 12.46
C TRP A 172 -22.12 -13.72 12.23
N ALA A 173 -20.97 -14.37 12.42
CA ALA A 173 -19.66 -13.79 12.09
C ALA A 173 -19.45 -13.65 10.58
N LEU A 174 -19.98 -14.59 9.77
CA LEU A 174 -19.98 -14.49 8.31
C LEU A 174 -20.90 -13.36 7.82
N VAL A 175 -22.09 -13.22 8.43
CA VAL A 175 -23.02 -12.10 8.18
C VAL A 175 -22.40 -10.77 8.61
N ALA A 176 -21.68 -10.71 9.73
CA ALA A 176 -20.95 -9.53 10.18
C ALA A 176 -19.81 -9.16 9.22
N ALA A 177 -19.08 -10.15 8.66
CA ALA A 177 -18.06 -9.90 7.64
C ALA A 177 -18.66 -9.40 6.32
N MET A 178 -19.80 -9.95 5.89
CA MET A 178 -20.54 -9.44 4.74
C MET A 178 -21.06 -8.02 4.97
N ARG A 179 -21.49 -7.68 6.20
CA ARG A 179 -21.94 -6.34 6.58
C ARG A 179 -20.80 -5.33 6.70
N ALA A 180 -19.64 -5.71 7.26
CA ALA A 180 -18.44 -4.89 7.28
C ALA A 180 -17.90 -4.62 5.87
N GLY A 181 -18.07 -5.57 4.95
CA GLY A 181 -17.89 -5.34 3.51
C GLY A 181 -19.06 -4.59 2.86
N GLY A 182 -19.77 -3.69 3.53
CA GLY A 182 -20.86 -2.90 2.95
C GLY A 182 -22.20 -3.63 2.77
N GLY A 183 -22.40 -4.80 3.38
CA GLY A 183 -23.68 -5.51 3.39
C GLY A 183 -24.08 -6.17 2.05
N ILE A 184 -25.36 -6.58 2.00
CA ILE A 184 -25.98 -7.28 0.87
C ILE A 184 -26.32 -6.30 -0.27
N HIS A 185 -26.51 -5.01 0.06
CA HIS A 185 -26.71 -3.90 -0.86
C HIS A 185 -25.72 -2.77 -0.56
N PRO A 186 -24.44 -2.92 -0.95
CA PRO A 186 -23.45 -1.87 -0.79
C PRO A 186 -23.89 -0.61 -1.53
N ARG A 187 -23.68 0.56 -0.90
CA ARG A 187 -23.75 1.83 -1.62
C ARG A 187 -22.80 1.75 -2.82
N ARG A 188 -23.35 2.11 -3.99
CA ARG A 188 -22.57 2.18 -5.21
C ARG A 188 -21.92 3.54 -5.28
N ALA A 189 -20.64 3.55 -5.58
CA ALA A 189 -19.91 4.73 -5.96
C ALA A 189 -20.51 5.30 -7.27
N GLU A 190 -20.40 6.62 -7.44
CA GLU A 190 -20.89 7.29 -8.65
C GLU A 190 -20.19 6.72 -9.90
N PRO A 191 -20.92 6.49 -11.00
CA PRO A 191 -20.30 5.93 -12.21
C PRO A 191 -19.34 6.94 -12.83
N CYS A 192 -18.09 6.52 -13.06
CA CYS A 192 -17.07 7.28 -13.78
C CYS A 192 -16.00 6.35 -14.37
N SER A 193 -15.10 6.92 -15.17
CA SER A 193 -13.98 6.24 -15.83
C SER A 193 -12.96 5.62 -14.88
N LEU A 194 -12.96 5.97 -13.58
CA LEU A 194 -12.15 5.28 -12.56
C LEU A 194 -12.62 3.85 -12.26
N LEU A 195 -13.80 3.45 -12.78
CA LEU A 195 -14.45 2.16 -12.54
C LEU A 195 -14.54 1.30 -13.81
N ALA A 196 -13.40 0.87 -14.34
CA ALA A 196 -13.34 0.04 -15.54
C ALA A 196 -12.50 -1.25 -15.31
N PRO A 197 -12.91 -2.41 -15.87
CA PRO A 197 -12.08 -3.62 -15.80
C PRO A 197 -10.66 -3.37 -16.33
N THR A 198 -9.66 -3.65 -15.50
CA THR A 198 -8.24 -3.49 -15.83
C THR A 198 -7.64 -4.74 -16.46
N GLY A 199 -6.57 -4.58 -17.23
CA GLY A 199 -5.69 -5.63 -17.74
C GLY A 199 -4.53 -5.97 -16.80
N SER A 200 -3.50 -6.64 -17.33
CA SER A 200 -2.30 -7.09 -16.60
C SER A 200 -1.18 -6.06 -16.51
N ARG A 201 -1.22 -4.98 -17.30
CA ARG A 201 -0.18 -3.95 -17.34
C ARG A 201 -0.38 -2.96 -16.20
N ARG A 202 0.72 -2.44 -15.64
CA ARG A 202 0.70 -1.31 -14.71
C ARG A 202 1.81 -0.34 -15.09
N ARG A 203 1.51 0.94 -14.99
CA ARG A 203 2.48 2.05 -15.01
C ARG A 203 2.45 2.72 -13.64
N SER A 204 3.60 3.24 -13.21
CA SER A 204 3.72 3.91 -11.92
C SER A 204 4.39 5.27 -12.11
N GLU A 205 3.85 6.29 -11.44
CA GLU A 205 4.47 7.62 -11.35
C GLU A 205 4.74 7.97 -9.89
N VAL A 206 5.79 8.76 -9.65
CA VAL A 206 6.23 9.12 -8.29
C VAL A 206 6.20 10.62 -8.07
N VAL A 207 5.55 11.02 -6.99
CA VAL A 207 5.58 12.38 -6.44
C VAL A 207 6.29 12.33 -5.11
N ASP A 208 7.24 13.23 -4.90
CA ASP A 208 8.09 13.25 -3.72
C ASP A 208 8.18 14.66 -3.17
N VAL A 209 7.77 14.82 -1.92
CA VAL A 209 7.61 16.11 -1.26
C VAL A 209 8.18 16.05 0.15
N ASP A 210 8.54 17.22 0.68
CA ASP A 210 9.02 17.36 2.04
C ASP A 210 7.91 17.03 3.06
N LEU A 211 8.18 16.08 3.95
CA LEU A 211 7.19 15.59 4.92
C LEU A 211 6.86 16.66 5.97
N ALA A 212 7.84 17.49 6.35
CA ALA A 212 7.63 18.52 7.36
C ALA A 212 6.64 19.58 6.84
N THR A 213 6.77 19.94 5.57
CA THR A 213 5.91 20.91 4.90
C THR A 213 4.48 20.39 4.77
N VAL A 214 4.29 19.14 4.32
CA VAL A 214 2.95 18.53 4.27
C VAL A 214 2.34 18.43 5.67
N ARG A 215 3.15 18.10 6.69
CA ARG A 215 2.69 18.02 8.08
C ARG A 215 2.25 19.37 8.61
N ALA A 216 2.99 20.43 8.33
CA ALA A 216 2.66 21.80 8.74
C ALA A 216 1.33 22.24 8.11
N ALA A 217 1.17 22.09 6.79
CA ALA A 217 -0.05 22.46 6.08
C ALA A 217 -1.27 21.64 6.54
N ALA A 218 -1.09 20.33 6.77
CA ALA A 218 -2.14 19.48 7.33
C ALA A 218 -2.58 19.96 8.71
N HIS A 219 -1.62 20.28 9.59
CA HIS A 219 -1.91 20.75 10.94
C HIS A 219 -2.60 22.11 10.96
N ALA A 220 -2.17 23.05 10.12
CA ALA A 220 -2.81 24.35 9.94
C ALA A 220 -4.28 24.21 9.46
N ALA A 221 -4.56 23.18 8.67
CA ALA A 221 -5.92 22.85 8.26
C ALA A 221 -6.70 22.05 9.32
N GLY A 222 -6.09 21.58 10.42
CA GLY A 222 -6.74 20.76 11.45
C GLY A 222 -6.82 19.27 11.12
N GLY A 223 -5.99 18.79 10.19
CA GLY A 223 -5.91 17.38 9.78
C GLY A 223 -4.54 16.76 10.01
N SER A 224 -4.40 15.50 9.62
CA SER A 224 -3.15 14.74 9.60
C SER A 224 -2.54 14.65 8.20
N VAL A 225 -1.29 14.17 8.11
CA VAL A 225 -0.63 13.90 6.81
C VAL A 225 -1.48 12.95 5.93
N ASN A 226 -2.22 12.01 6.53
CA ASN A 226 -3.07 11.10 5.78
C ASN A 226 -4.27 11.84 5.16
N ASP A 227 -4.83 12.79 5.89
CA ASP A 227 -5.96 13.59 5.43
C ASP A 227 -5.52 14.56 4.33
N ALA A 228 -4.31 15.11 4.43
CA ALA A 228 -3.70 15.89 3.36
C ALA A 228 -3.45 15.05 2.10
N LEU A 229 -2.90 13.84 2.23
CA LEU A 229 -2.73 12.92 1.10
C LEU A 229 -4.10 12.60 0.45
N LEU A 230 -5.11 12.27 1.24
CA LEU A 230 -6.46 11.99 0.74
C LEU A 230 -7.07 13.20 0.02
N ALA A 231 -6.91 14.40 0.57
CA ALA A 231 -7.42 15.63 -0.03
C ALA A 231 -6.70 15.95 -1.36
N VAL A 232 -5.37 15.83 -1.42
CA VAL A 232 -4.60 16.06 -2.65
C VAL A 232 -4.97 15.05 -3.72
N VAL A 233 -5.02 13.75 -3.39
CA VAL A 233 -5.41 12.70 -4.34
C VAL A 233 -6.86 12.89 -4.81
N ALA A 234 -7.78 13.27 -3.91
CA ALA A 234 -9.16 13.53 -4.29
C ALA A 234 -9.28 14.72 -5.26
N GLY A 235 -8.55 15.81 -5.02
CA GLY A 235 -8.51 16.94 -5.94
C GLY A 235 -7.87 16.62 -7.30
N ALA A 236 -6.79 15.85 -7.31
CA ALA A 236 -6.14 15.46 -8.56
C ALA A 236 -7.01 14.49 -9.40
N LEU A 237 -7.76 13.60 -8.74
CA LEU A 237 -8.73 12.73 -9.43
C LEU A 237 -9.99 13.49 -9.88
N GLU A 238 -10.42 14.50 -9.13
CA GLU A 238 -11.47 15.43 -9.54
C GLU A 238 -11.07 16.15 -10.84
N GLU A 239 -9.90 16.78 -10.86
CA GLU A 239 -9.35 17.45 -12.05
C GLU A 239 -9.22 16.48 -13.23
N LEU A 240 -8.69 15.27 -13.00
CA LEU A 240 -8.60 14.24 -14.03
C LEU A 240 -9.97 13.92 -14.65
N LEU A 241 -11.00 13.75 -13.83
CA LEU A 241 -12.37 13.47 -14.29
C LEU A 241 -12.94 14.66 -15.08
N GLU A 242 -12.71 15.89 -14.61
CA GLU A 242 -13.13 17.10 -15.32
C GLU A 242 -12.49 17.20 -16.72
N THR A 243 -11.20 16.88 -16.86
CA THR A 243 -10.55 16.86 -18.19
C THR A 243 -11.12 15.80 -19.13
N ARG A 244 -11.80 14.78 -18.58
CA ARG A 244 -12.53 13.75 -19.32
C ARG A 244 -14.01 14.09 -19.55
N GLY A 245 -14.48 15.25 -19.08
CA GLY A 245 -15.88 15.67 -19.15
C GLY A 245 -16.80 14.91 -18.18
N GLU A 246 -16.24 14.32 -17.12
CA GLU A 246 -16.96 13.57 -16.10
C GLU A 246 -17.03 14.36 -14.79
N HIS A 247 -18.18 14.34 -14.13
CA HIS A 247 -18.37 15.01 -12.85
C HIS A 247 -19.04 14.05 -11.86
N ILE A 248 -18.41 13.90 -10.69
CA ILE A 248 -18.96 13.15 -9.55
C ILE A 248 -18.97 14.07 -8.33
N ARG A 249 -19.91 13.85 -7.40
CA ARG A 249 -20.00 14.67 -6.18
C ARG A 249 -19.13 14.12 -5.06
N THR A 250 -18.90 12.81 -5.07
CA THR A 250 -18.19 12.11 -3.99
C THR A 250 -17.21 11.08 -4.53
N LEU A 251 -15.99 11.11 -4.03
CA LEU A 251 -14.98 10.10 -4.30
C LEU A 251 -15.00 9.02 -3.20
N ALA A 252 -15.49 7.83 -3.52
CA ALA A 252 -15.36 6.64 -2.66
C ALA A 252 -13.93 6.06 -2.69
N VAL A 253 -13.22 6.15 -1.57
CA VAL A 253 -11.82 5.74 -1.38
C VAL A 253 -11.71 4.62 -0.35
N GLY A 254 -11.01 3.55 -0.69
CA GLY A 254 -10.58 2.54 0.28
C GLY A 254 -9.31 2.97 1.01
N VAL A 255 -9.38 3.11 2.34
CA VAL A 255 -8.24 3.51 3.18
C VAL A 255 -7.88 2.36 4.13
N PRO A 256 -6.77 1.64 3.91
CA PRO A 256 -6.33 0.60 4.82
C PRO A 256 -5.98 1.21 6.19
N MET A 257 -6.67 0.78 7.25
CA MET A 257 -6.33 1.16 8.62
C MET A 257 -5.70 -0.02 9.36
N ALA A 258 -4.70 0.24 10.20
CA ALA A 258 -4.24 -0.76 11.15
C ALA A 258 -5.28 -0.98 12.26
N THR A 259 -5.83 -2.19 12.34
CA THR A 259 -6.60 -2.64 13.50
C THR A 259 -5.90 -3.84 14.16
N GLY A 260 -5.00 -3.59 15.10
CA GLY A 260 -4.32 -4.66 15.85
C GLY A 260 -3.29 -4.16 16.87
N PRO A 261 -2.92 -4.97 17.89
CA PRO A 261 -1.85 -4.63 18.83
C PRO A 261 -0.48 -4.54 18.11
N ARG A 262 0.41 -3.68 18.64
CA ARG A 262 1.75 -3.35 18.13
C ARG A 262 2.70 -4.55 17.95
N GLU A 263 2.38 -5.71 18.54
CA GLU A 263 3.31 -6.86 18.69
C GLU A 263 2.99 -8.09 17.83
N ARG A 264 1.88 -8.14 17.09
CA ARG A 264 1.59 -9.32 16.25
C ARG A 264 2.25 -9.21 14.88
N THR A 265 3.43 -9.83 14.80
CA THR A 265 4.04 -10.30 13.55
C THR A 265 3.12 -11.34 12.90
N ALA A 266 2.80 -11.13 11.62
CA ALA A 266 2.03 -12.01 10.74
C ALA A 266 0.50 -12.11 10.99
N GLY A 267 -0.26 -11.48 10.08
CA GLY A 267 -1.62 -11.92 9.77
C GLY A 267 -2.50 -10.83 9.17
N ASN A 268 -2.74 -10.90 7.85
CA ASN A 268 -3.67 -10.04 7.10
C ASN A 268 -5.02 -9.89 7.82
N ALA A 269 -5.22 -8.80 8.56
CA ALA A 269 -6.42 -8.62 9.40
C ALA A 269 -7.23 -7.36 9.10
N ASN A 270 -6.94 -6.59 8.04
CA ASN A 270 -7.61 -5.30 7.86
C ASN A 270 -8.29 -5.20 6.49
N ALA A 271 -9.62 -5.14 6.50
CA ALA A 271 -10.37 -4.64 5.35
C ALA A 271 -10.19 -3.11 5.27
N PRO A 272 -10.16 -2.51 4.06
CA PRO A 272 -10.06 -1.06 3.94
C PRO A 272 -11.31 -0.38 4.52
N LEU A 273 -11.11 0.71 5.27
CA LEU A 273 -12.19 1.63 5.64
C LEU A 273 -12.68 2.31 4.37
N LEU A 274 -13.98 2.22 4.07
CA LEU A 274 -14.54 2.88 2.89
C LEU A 274 -14.99 4.30 3.25
N VAL A 275 -14.31 5.29 2.70
CA VAL A 275 -14.55 6.71 2.97
C VAL A 275 -15.07 7.39 1.71
N GLU A 276 -16.15 8.16 1.83
CA GLU A 276 -16.65 9.02 0.75
C GLU A 276 -16.14 10.43 1.01
N ILE A 277 -15.31 10.95 0.11
CA ILE A 277 -14.74 12.30 0.18
C ILE A 277 -15.55 13.20 -0.76
N PRO A 278 -16.28 14.21 -0.23
CA PRO A 278 -16.91 15.24 -1.06
C PRO A 278 -15.88 15.97 -1.93
N LEU A 279 -16.24 16.16 -3.20
CA LEU A 279 -15.47 16.95 -4.17
C LEU A 279 -16.00 18.40 -4.23
N GLY A 280 -15.28 19.30 -4.87
CA GLY A 280 -15.63 20.72 -5.06
C GLY A 280 -15.13 21.67 -3.96
N ALA A 281 -14.50 21.16 -2.91
CA ALA A 281 -13.91 21.98 -1.85
C ALA A 281 -12.53 22.53 -2.24
N ALA A 282 -12.22 23.75 -1.82
CA ALA A 282 -10.88 24.33 -1.98
C ALA A 282 -9.81 23.47 -1.26
N PRO A 283 -8.53 23.47 -1.68
CA PRO A 283 -7.52 22.52 -1.21
C PRO A 283 -7.41 22.37 0.32
N ARG A 284 -7.39 23.48 1.07
CA ARG A 284 -7.33 23.47 2.54
C ARG A 284 -8.61 22.96 3.20
N GLU A 285 -9.76 23.38 2.68
CA GLU A 285 -11.06 22.91 3.18
C GLU A 285 -11.23 21.42 2.93
N ARG A 286 -10.74 20.92 1.80
CA ARG A 286 -10.74 19.50 1.45
C ARG A 286 -10.00 18.64 2.48
N ILE A 287 -8.95 19.14 3.14
CA ILE A 287 -8.28 18.44 4.24
C ILE A 287 -9.23 18.24 5.43
N ARG A 288 -9.95 19.29 5.84
CA ARG A 288 -10.93 19.21 6.94
C ARG A 288 -12.06 18.26 6.60
N VAL A 289 -12.57 18.36 5.38
CA VAL A 289 -13.63 17.50 4.86
C VAL A 289 -13.18 16.03 4.84
N ALA A 290 -11.97 15.75 4.37
CA ALA A 290 -11.40 14.39 4.39
C ALA A 290 -11.22 13.87 5.82
N ALA A 291 -10.66 14.67 6.73
CA ALA A 291 -10.50 14.32 8.13
C ALA A 291 -11.85 14.01 8.82
N ALA A 292 -12.86 14.84 8.59
CA ALA A 292 -14.21 14.64 9.10
C ALA A 292 -14.86 13.37 8.53
N ALA A 293 -14.70 13.10 7.23
CA ALA A 293 -15.21 11.90 6.57
C ALA A 293 -14.57 10.62 7.15
N VAL A 294 -13.25 10.62 7.34
CA VAL A 294 -12.52 9.50 7.97
C VAL A 294 -12.98 9.29 9.42
N ALA A 295 -13.07 10.36 10.21
CA ALA A 295 -13.48 10.28 11.62
C ALA A 295 -14.91 9.76 11.77
N SER A 296 -15.84 10.27 10.95
CA SER A 296 -17.24 9.84 10.92
C SER A 296 -17.36 8.36 10.57
N ARG A 297 -16.67 7.92 9.50
CA ARG A 297 -16.66 6.51 9.10
C ARG A 297 -16.10 5.62 10.18
N ARG A 298 -14.96 5.98 10.77
CA ARG A 298 -14.36 5.23 11.90
C ARG A 298 -15.30 5.11 13.11
N ALA A 299 -16.09 6.13 13.42
CA ALA A 299 -17.03 6.10 14.54
C ALA A 299 -18.26 5.22 14.26
N SER A 300 -18.70 5.18 13.01
CA SER A 300 -19.90 4.45 12.58
C SER A 300 -19.67 2.98 12.20
N GLU A 301 -18.44 2.63 11.80
CA GLU A 301 -18.17 1.32 11.21
C GLU A 301 -17.82 0.29 12.28
N PRO A 302 -18.52 -0.87 12.34
CA PRO A 302 -18.13 -1.94 13.25
C PRO A 302 -16.72 -2.41 12.90
N PRO A 303 -15.94 -2.93 13.89
CA PRO A 303 -14.59 -3.43 13.64
C PRO A 303 -14.59 -4.38 12.44
N ALA A 304 -13.74 -4.08 11.45
CA ALA A 304 -13.63 -4.89 10.25
C ALA A 304 -13.47 -6.37 10.63
N ALA A 305 -14.33 -7.21 10.07
CA ALA A 305 -14.22 -8.63 10.28
C ALA A 305 -12.89 -9.12 9.67
N PRO A 306 -12.05 -9.85 10.42
CA PRO A 306 -10.79 -10.34 9.88
C PRO A 306 -11.01 -11.15 8.61
N ILE A 307 -10.17 -10.95 7.59
CA ILE A 307 -10.25 -11.71 6.32
C ILE A 307 -10.16 -13.23 6.56
N THR A 308 -9.60 -13.64 7.69
CA THR A 308 -9.50 -15.03 8.14
C THR A 308 -10.86 -15.70 8.32
N LEU A 309 -11.93 -14.94 8.63
CA LEU A 309 -13.30 -15.45 8.71
C LEU A 309 -13.84 -15.85 7.32
N LEU A 310 -13.27 -15.31 6.25
CA LEU A 310 -13.64 -15.63 4.87
C LEU A 310 -12.87 -16.83 4.31
N ARG A 311 -11.98 -17.46 5.10
CA ARG A 311 -11.17 -18.61 4.68
C ARG A 311 -11.93 -19.77 4.04
N PRO A 312 -13.11 -20.23 4.52
CA PRO A 312 -13.81 -21.32 3.86
C PRO A 312 -14.47 -20.89 2.54
N VAL A 313 -14.81 -19.61 2.39
CA VAL A 313 -15.62 -19.10 1.28
C VAL A 313 -14.74 -18.61 0.13
N VAL A 314 -13.68 -17.86 0.41
CA VAL A 314 -12.86 -17.21 -0.64
C VAL A 314 -12.23 -18.21 -1.61
N PRO A 315 -11.56 -19.30 -1.17
CA PRO A 315 -11.00 -20.29 -2.11
C PRO A 315 -12.06 -20.94 -3.00
N LEU A 316 -13.27 -21.14 -2.47
CA LEU A 316 -14.41 -21.66 -3.24
C LEU A 316 -14.86 -20.63 -4.29
N LEU A 317 -15.03 -19.36 -3.90
CA LEU A 317 -15.39 -18.28 -4.82
C LEU A 317 -14.34 -18.03 -5.90
N VAL A 318 -13.05 -18.14 -5.57
CA VAL A 318 -11.95 -18.07 -6.54
C VAL A 318 -12.04 -19.25 -7.51
N ARG A 319 -12.23 -20.48 -7.01
CA ARG A 319 -12.35 -21.68 -7.86
C ARG A 319 -13.52 -21.59 -8.83
N LEU A 320 -14.65 -21.03 -8.39
CA LEU A 320 -15.84 -20.84 -9.21
C LEU A 320 -15.76 -19.59 -10.12
N GLY A 321 -14.65 -18.85 -10.10
CA GLY A 321 -14.49 -17.58 -10.84
C GLY A 321 -15.33 -16.42 -10.32
N LEU A 322 -16.16 -16.63 -9.29
CA LEU A 322 -17.05 -15.63 -8.72
C LEU A 322 -16.30 -14.48 -8.05
N TYR A 323 -15.17 -14.76 -7.40
CA TYR A 323 -14.34 -13.72 -6.78
C TYR A 323 -13.78 -12.74 -7.83
N ARG A 324 -13.29 -13.26 -8.96
CA ARG A 324 -12.80 -12.43 -10.08
C ARG A 324 -13.92 -11.65 -10.74
N ARG A 325 -15.05 -12.30 -10.98
CA ARG A 325 -16.24 -11.65 -11.52
C ARG A 325 -16.70 -10.50 -10.61
N TYR A 326 -16.64 -10.70 -9.30
CA TYR A 326 -16.93 -9.66 -8.32
C TYR A 326 -15.93 -8.49 -8.42
N LEU A 327 -14.62 -8.75 -8.36
CA LEU A 327 -13.59 -7.70 -8.45
C LEU A 327 -13.73 -6.87 -9.73
N ARG A 328 -13.88 -7.51 -10.90
CA ARG A 328 -14.03 -6.82 -12.19
C ARG A 328 -15.33 -6.02 -12.33
N ARG A 329 -16.31 -6.27 -11.46
CA ARG A 329 -17.63 -5.61 -11.47
C ARG A 329 -17.87 -4.78 -10.21
N GLN A 330 -16.87 -4.62 -9.34
CA GLN A 330 -17.06 -3.82 -8.15
C GLN A 330 -17.31 -2.35 -8.55
N ARG A 331 -18.23 -1.72 -7.83
CA ARG A 331 -18.64 -0.32 -8.01
C ARG A 331 -18.77 0.33 -6.64
N ARG A 332 -17.89 -0.03 -5.71
CA ARG A 332 -17.94 0.38 -4.30
C ARG A 332 -16.87 1.41 -3.99
N LEU A 333 -15.69 1.28 -4.59
CA LEU A 333 -14.60 2.23 -4.44
C LEU A 333 -14.04 2.60 -5.81
N HIS A 334 -13.78 3.89 -6.01
CA HIS A 334 -13.10 4.43 -7.18
C HIS A 334 -11.59 4.17 -7.12
N THR A 335 -11.01 4.24 -5.92
CA THR A 335 -9.57 4.10 -5.72
C THR A 335 -9.23 3.58 -4.32
N ILE A 336 -7.98 3.22 -4.12
CA ILE A 336 -7.38 2.87 -2.83
C ILE A 336 -6.23 3.83 -2.58
N VAL A 337 -6.22 4.45 -1.40
CA VAL A 337 -5.12 5.31 -0.95
C VAL A 337 -4.58 4.73 0.35
N SER A 338 -3.31 4.35 0.33
CA SER A 338 -2.63 3.73 1.48
C SER A 338 -1.39 4.52 1.85
N MET A 339 -1.14 4.72 3.14
CA MET A 339 0.08 5.35 3.62
C MET A 339 0.69 4.58 4.79
N VAL A 340 1.99 4.30 4.66
CA VAL A 340 2.79 3.67 5.70
C VAL A 340 3.84 4.65 6.23
N ARG A 341 4.14 4.59 7.53
CA ARG A 341 5.26 5.31 8.12
C ARG A 341 6.46 4.38 8.21
N GLY A 342 7.55 4.80 7.59
CA GLY A 342 8.85 4.15 7.68
C GLY A 342 9.70 4.77 8.80
N PRO A 343 11.03 4.53 8.77
CA PRO A 343 11.95 5.07 9.76
C PRO A 343 11.96 6.61 9.73
N ALA A 344 11.91 7.22 10.92
CA ALA A 344 11.96 8.68 11.06
C ALA A 344 13.39 9.22 10.96
N GLY A 345 14.38 8.45 11.43
CA GLY A 345 15.80 8.79 11.36
C GLY A 345 16.50 8.23 10.11
N PRO A 346 17.76 8.64 9.87
CA PRO A 346 18.56 8.10 8.78
C PRO A 346 18.78 6.60 8.97
N VAL A 347 18.78 5.88 7.84
CA VAL A 347 19.06 4.44 7.78
C VAL A 347 20.10 4.18 6.70
N THR A 348 20.85 3.11 6.87
CA THR A 348 21.86 2.69 5.91
C THR A 348 21.65 1.23 5.51
N LEU A 349 22.30 0.79 4.45
CA LEU A 349 22.39 -0.61 4.06
C LEU A 349 23.85 -0.98 3.91
N GLY A 350 24.39 -1.73 4.88
CA GLY A 350 25.81 -2.06 4.91
C GLY A 350 26.69 -0.83 5.16
N GLY A 351 26.20 0.13 5.95
CA GLY A 351 26.87 1.40 6.19
C GLY A 351 26.64 2.47 5.12
N VAL A 352 26.01 2.12 3.99
CA VAL A 352 25.73 3.07 2.89
C VAL A 352 24.38 3.78 3.13
N PRO A 353 24.34 5.13 3.19
CA PRO A 353 23.09 5.86 3.40
C PRO A 353 22.01 5.53 2.37
N VAL A 354 20.78 5.27 2.84
CA VAL A 354 19.59 5.26 2.00
C VAL A 354 19.10 6.70 1.87
N THR A 355 19.07 7.22 0.65
CA THR A 355 18.70 8.62 0.36
C THR A 355 17.20 8.76 0.07
N ARG A 356 16.58 7.70 -0.48
CA ARG A 356 15.16 7.70 -0.86
C ARG A 356 14.56 6.30 -0.77
N MET A 357 13.27 6.26 -0.41
CA MET A 357 12.48 5.02 -0.38
C MET A 357 11.21 5.19 -1.20
N ILE A 358 11.06 4.44 -2.29
CA ILE A 358 9.90 4.53 -3.19
C ILE A 358 9.02 3.29 -2.98
N PRO A 359 7.81 3.44 -2.41
CA PRO A 359 6.90 2.31 -2.21
C PRO A 359 6.21 1.91 -3.52
N LEU A 360 6.00 0.61 -3.72
CA LEU A 360 5.21 0.05 -4.82
C LEU A 360 4.22 -0.95 -4.21
N ALA A 361 2.94 -0.88 -4.58
CA ALA A 361 1.93 -1.83 -4.12
C ALA A 361 1.05 -2.21 -5.31
N LEU A 362 1.39 -3.33 -5.95
CA LEU A 362 0.74 -3.80 -7.17
C LEU A 362 -0.14 -5.02 -6.90
N GLY A 363 -1.26 -5.07 -7.60
CA GLY A 363 -2.21 -6.15 -7.47
C GLY A 363 -3.30 -6.07 -8.52
N ASP A 364 -4.05 -7.17 -8.61
CA ASP A 364 -5.27 -7.23 -9.40
C ASP A 364 -6.40 -6.55 -8.65
N GLN A 365 -6.62 -5.30 -9.02
CA GLN A 365 -7.62 -4.42 -8.43
C GLN A 365 -8.97 -4.48 -9.17
N GLY A 366 -9.15 -5.44 -10.08
CA GLY A 366 -10.41 -5.68 -10.77
C GLY A 366 -10.85 -4.52 -11.66
N SER A 367 -11.73 -3.66 -11.13
CA SER A 367 -12.27 -2.49 -11.84
C SER A 367 -11.73 -1.14 -11.35
N ILE A 368 -10.75 -1.13 -10.45
CA ILE A 368 -10.11 0.09 -9.96
C ILE A 368 -8.95 0.42 -10.90
N THR A 369 -9.07 1.52 -11.65
CA THR A 369 -8.07 1.88 -12.68
C THR A 369 -6.83 2.57 -12.11
N VAL A 370 -6.97 3.24 -10.97
CA VAL A 370 -5.91 4.01 -10.29
C VAL A 370 -5.86 3.66 -8.81
N THR A 371 -4.65 3.42 -8.29
CA THR A 371 -4.38 3.23 -6.85
C THR A 371 -3.17 4.04 -6.42
N VAL A 372 -3.16 4.51 -5.16
CA VAL A 372 -2.08 5.34 -4.62
C VAL A 372 -1.52 4.69 -3.36
N VAL A 373 -0.19 4.60 -3.30
CA VAL A 373 0.55 4.17 -2.11
C VAL A 373 1.57 5.23 -1.73
N ALA A 374 1.70 5.52 -0.44
CA ALA A 374 2.64 6.51 0.06
C ALA A 374 3.47 5.97 1.21
N LEU A 375 4.71 6.45 1.30
CA LEU A 375 5.65 6.15 2.38
C LEU A 375 6.17 7.47 2.96
N ALA A 376 5.92 7.68 4.25
CA ALA A 376 6.51 8.75 5.01
C ALA A 376 7.77 8.22 5.73
N ALA A 377 8.95 8.53 5.21
CA ALA A 377 10.24 8.06 5.73
C ALA A 377 11.36 9.05 5.37
N LEU A 378 12.43 9.09 6.16
CA LEU A 378 13.62 9.90 5.86
C LEU A 378 13.33 11.39 5.63
N GLY A 379 12.35 11.94 6.34
CA GLY A 379 11.91 13.34 6.16
C GLY A 379 11.09 13.61 4.89
N ARG A 380 10.76 12.58 4.11
CA ARG A 380 10.05 12.70 2.83
C ARG A 380 8.70 11.99 2.87
N LEU A 381 7.75 12.48 2.08
CA LEU A 381 6.53 11.76 1.73
C LEU A 381 6.63 11.38 0.25
N VAL A 382 6.96 10.11 0.00
CA VAL A 382 7.04 9.57 -1.36
C VAL A 382 5.73 8.90 -1.69
N VAL A 383 5.02 9.42 -2.68
CA VAL A 383 3.72 8.96 -3.17
C VAL A 383 3.91 8.33 -4.53
N THR A 384 3.46 7.08 -4.68
CA THR A 384 3.47 6.36 -5.94
C THR A 384 2.04 6.12 -6.41
N ILE A 385 1.76 6.52 -7.64
CA ILE A 385 0.46 6.40 -8.29
C ILE A 385 0.57 5.29 -9.32
N HIS A 386 -0.20 4.22 -9.15
CA HIS A 386 -0.25 3.11 -10.08
C HIS A 386 -1.52 3.18 -10.90
N ALA A 387 -1.41 2.97 -12.21
CA ALA A 387 -2.57 2.87 -13.09
C ALA A 387 -2.44 1.78 -14.14
N ASP A 388 -3.60 1.34 -14.64
CA ASP A 388 -3.66 0.60 -15.90
C ASP A 388 -3.48 1.59 -17.08
N PRO A 389 -2.40 1.48 -17.87
CA PRO A 389 -2.13 2.44 -18.95
C PRO A 389 -3.22 2.45 -20.04
N ASP A 390 -3.96 1.37 -20.22
CA ASP A 390 -5.03 1.30 -21.22
C ASP A 390 -6.33 2.01 -20.72
N ARG A 391 -6.42 2.28 -19.41
CA ARG A 391 -7.57 2.96 -18.77
C ARG A 391 -7.25 4.36 -18.27
N THR A 392 -5.98 4.66 -18.08
CA THR A 392 -5.51 5.97 -17.59
C THR A 392 -4.21 6.28 -18.32
N PRO A 393 -4.28 6.57 -19.64
CA PRO A 393 -3.12 6.95 -20.45
C PRO A 393 -2.53 8.32 -20.05
N ASP A 394 -3.31 9.10 -19.31
CA ASP A 394 -3.08 10.42 -18.73
C ASP A 394 -2.46 10.37 -17.32
N LEU A 395 -1.79 9.26 -16.96
CA LEU A 395 -1.16 9.09 -15.64
C LEU A 395 -0.15 10.21 -15.31
N ASP A 396 0.58 10.71 -16.30
CA ASP A 396 1.55 11.80 -16.11
C ASP A 396 0.90 13.08 -15.60
N ARG A 397 -0.23 13.44 -16.22
CA ARG A 397 -1.03 14.60 -15.80
C ARG A 397 -1.57 14.40 -14.39
N LEU A 398 -2.03 13.20 -14.06
CA LEU A 398 -2.48 12.90 -12.70
C LEU A 398 -1.34 13.07 -11.69
N ALA A 399 -0.12 12.64 -12.01
CA ALA A 399 1.04 12.83 -11.14
C ALA A 399 1.43 14.31 -11.02
N GLU A 400 1.33 15.08 -12.10
CA GLU A 400 1.50 16.54 -12.08
C GLU A 400 0.45 17.23 -11.20
N SER A 401 -0.84 16.87 -11.33
CA SER A 401 -1.92 17.38 -10.48
C SER A 401 -1.72 17.03 -9.00
N VAL A 402 -1.23 15.82 -8.68
CA VAL A 402 -0.88 15.46 -7.29
C VAL A 402 0.28 16.32 -6.79
N ARG A 403 1.32 16.54 -7.59
CA ARG A 403 2.46 17.42 -7.23
C ARG A 403 1.99 18.87 -7.00
N ALA A 404 1.26 19.43 -7.95
CA ALA A 404 0.69 20.77 -7.86
C ALA A 404 -0.26 20.90 -6.66
N GLY A 405 -1.03 19.85 -6.34
CA GLY A 405 -1.88 19.80 -5.17
C GLY A 405 -1.09 19.90 -3.86
N PHE A 406 0.05 19.22 -3.74
CA PHE A 406 0.95 19.41 -2.59
C PHE A 406 1.57 20.80 -2.57
N ASP A 407 2.08 21.30 -3.71
CA ASP A 407 2.68 22.64 -3.79
C ASP A 407 1.69 23.75 -3.41
N ALA A 408 0.42 23.59 -3.79
CA ALA A 408 -0.66 24.49 -3.40
C ALA A 408 -0.89 24.51 -1.88
N LEU A 409 -0.74 23.37 -1.19
CA LEU A 409 -0.82 23.33 0.27
C LEU A 409 0.33 24.11 0.92
N VAL A 410 1.54 24.05 0.36
CA VAL A 410 2.73 24.77 0.86
C VAL A 410 2.60 26.28 0.67
N ASN A 411 2.27 26.72 -0.54
CA ASN A 411 2.25 28.14 -0.91
C ASN A 411 1.20 28.96 -0.15
N LEU A 412 0.15 28.28 0.31
CA LEU A 412 -0.91 28.90 1.09
C LEU A 412 -0.46 29.25 2.53
N ASP A 413 0.57 28.60 3.09
CA ASP A 413 1.13 28.92 4.43
C ASP A 413 2.02 30.18 4.36
N ALA A 414 2.78 30.37 3.28
CA ALA A 414 3.64 31.55 3.09
C ALA A 414 2.85 32.87 3.07
N ARG A 415 1.70 32.90 2.39
CA ARG A 415 0.84 34.11 2.34
C ARG A 415 0.10 34.40 3.65
N GLY A 416 -0.17 33.36 4.46
CA GLY A 416 -0.75 33.54 5.80
C GLY A 416 0.24 34.17 6.79
N ALA A 417 1.53 33.85 6.64
CA ALA A 417 2.60 34.43 7.44
C ALA A 417 2.87 35.91 7.09
N GLU A 418 2.86 36.29 5.81
CA GLU A 418 3.04 37.69 5.40
C GLU A 418 1.91 38.63 5.87
N THR A 419 0.68 38.13 5.96
CA THR A 419 -0.47 38.95 6.39
C THR A 419 -0.46 39.25 7.90
N THR A 420 0.33 38.51 8.70
CA THR A 420 0.46 38.76 10.16
C THR A 420 1.63 39.68 10.51
N TRP A 421 2.47 40.06 9.52
CA TRP A 421 3.66 40.88 9.74
C TRP A 421 3.56 42.31 9.16
N SER A 422 2.41 42.70 8.59
CA SER A 422 2.16 44.06 8.10
C SER A 422 1.33 44.95 9.03
N GLY A 423 1.06 44.49 10.25
CA GLY A 423 0.33 45.25 11.28
C GLY A 423 1.12 45.35 12.57
N ARG A 424 2.14 46.23 12.60
CA ARG A 424 2.63 46.84 13.84
C ARG A 424 3.20 48.21 13.58
#